data_AF-A0AAV7APZ8-F1
#
_entry.id   AF-A0AAV7APZ8-F1
#
_cell.length_a   1.000
_cell.length_b   1.000
_cell.length_c   1.000
_cell.angle_alpha   90.00
_cell.angle_beta   90.00
_cell.angle_gamma   90.00
#
_symmetry.space_group_name_H-M   'P 1'
#
loop_
_entity.id
_entity.type
_entity.pdbx_description
1 polymer ?
#
loop_
_entity_poly.entity_id
_entity_poly.type
_entity_poly.pdbx_seq_one_letter_code
_entity_poly.pdbx_strand_id
1 'polypeptide(L)'
;MLSCEESNRGSKGAEDLAAESMAADMDPWIIFDARKTPKAEFYEWLETYRPSRVPRFGDPEEGSGPVGWIAVYGPGYSPQVKSAKDLQDAWEKLQATGHKVNYEVVRELALNYDVTSGKWLMHLDTGFKVDHAWRGVATAVVEGRLNIAKVSPHHPEKESSSSQHLCTRS
;
A
#
# COMPACT_ATOMS: atom_id res chain seq x y z
N MET A 1 -40.39 -4.83 25.11
CA MET A 1 -39.61 -3.77 24.43
C MET A 1 -38.21 -4.31 24.24
N LEU A 2 -37.88 -4.67 23.00
CA LEU A 2 -36.57 -5.20 22.61
C LEU A 2 -35.59 -4.02 22.49
N SER A 3 -34.50 -4.07 23.26
CA SER A 3 -33.34 -3.20 23.13
C SER A 3 -32.64 -3.49 21.80
N CYS A 4 -32.62 -2.50 20.91
CA CYS A 4 -31.75 -2.52 19.73
C CYS A 4 -30.36 -2.06 20.18
N GLU A 5 -29.42 -2.99 20.25
CA GLU A 5 -27.99 -2.66 20.36
C GLU A 5 -27.55 -2.05 19.02
N GLU A 6 -27.27 -0.74 19.04
CA GLU A 6 -26.62 -0.05 17.93
C GLU A 6 -25.19 -0.58 17.79
N SER A 7 -24.98 -1.40 16.77
CA SER A 7 -23.66 -1.81 16.28
C SER A 7 -22.90 -0.57 15.79
N ASN A 8 -22.10 0.01 16.68
CA ASN A 8 -21.13 1.05 16.36
C ASN A 8 -20.00 0.48 15.50
N ARG A 9 -20.22 0.40 14.18
CA ARG A 9 -19.14 0.23 13.20
C ARG A 9 -18.32 1.52 13.20
N GLY A 10 -17.32 1.60 14.06
CA GLY A 10 -16.35 2.69 14.10
C GLY A 10 -15.68 2.84 12.74
N SER A 11 -16.13 3.81 11.94
CA SER A 11 -15.42 4.23 10.74
C SER A 11 -14.11 4.88 11.20
N LYS A 12 -12.97 4.27 10.86
CA LYS A 12 -11.66 4.89 11.10
C LYS A 12 -11.62 6.29 10.49
N GLY A 13 -11.11 7.26 11.23
CA GLY A 13 -10.90 8.61 10.73
C GLY A 13 -9.75 8.67 9.72
N ALA A 14 -9.66 9.75 8.95
CA ALA A 14 -8.53 9.98 8.06
C ALA A 14 -7.19 10.00 8.81
N GLU A 15 -7.20 10.51 10.05
CA GLU A 15 -6.04 10.55 10.95
C GLU A 15 -5.57 9.15 11.36
N ASP A 16 -6.50 8.25 11.69
CA ASP A 16 -6.17 6.86 12.04
C ASP A 16 -5.54 6.10 10.87
N LEU A 17 -6.07 6.32 9.65
CA LEU A 17 -5.53 5.70 8.44
C LEU A 17 -4.15 6.28 8.08
N ALA A 18 -3.95 7.58 8.29
CA ALA A 18 -2.65 8.22 8.11
C ALA A 18 -1.62 7.68 9.11
N ALA A 19 -1.99 7.55 10.39
CA ALA A 19 -1.15 6.98 11.43
C ALA A 19 -0.81 5.50 11.14
N GLU A 20 -1.79 4.70 10.71
CA GLU A 20 -1.58 3.29 10.34
C GLU A 20 -0.63 3.17 9.13
N SER A 21 -0.75 4.07 8.13
CA SER A 21 0.17 4.12 7.00
C SER A 21 1.58 4.54 7.40
N MET A 22 1.74 5.54 8.28
CA MET A 22 3.05 5.96 8.78
C MET A 22 3.73 4.84 9.58
N ALA A 23 2.97 4.13 10.42
CA ALA A 23 3.49 3.00 11.17
C ALA A 23 3.93 1.85 10.24
N ALA A 24 3.15 1.54 9.19
CA ALA A 24 3.53 0.53 8.19
C ALA A 24 4.78 0.91 7.37
N ASP A 25 5.04 2.19 7.17
CA ASP A 25 6.25 2.62 6.45
C ASP A 25 7.52 2.59 7.32
N MET A 26 7.38 2.57 8.66
CA MET A 26 8.51 2.45 9.60
C MET A 26 8.98 1.00 9.81
N ASP A 27 8.10 0.02 9.59
CA ASP A 27 8.42 -1.39 9.75
C ASP A 27 9.17 -1.96 8.54
N PRO A 28 9.98 -3.02 8.71
CA PRO A 28 10.67 -3.69 7.62
C PRO A 28 9.72 -4.18 6.51
N TRP A 29 10.16 -4.12 5.25
CA TRP A 29 9.38 -4.63 4.12
C TRP A 29 10.00 -5.93 3.59
N ILE A 30 9.13 -6.84 3.16
CA ILE A 30 9.54 -8.03 2.40
C ILE A 30 9.59 -7.63 0.93
N ILE A 31 10.78 -7.64 0.33
CA ILE A 31 11.00 -7.08 -1.01
C ILE A 31 11.58 -8.15 -1.94
N PHE A 32 10.97 -8.33 -3.11
CA PHE A 32 11.61 -8.96 -4.27
C PHE A 32 12.06 -7.88 -5.25
N ASP A 33 13.37 -7.76 -5.48
CA ASP A 33 13.93 -6.77 -6.40
C ASP A 33 14.42 -7.48 -7.68
N ALA A 34 13.65 -7.40 -8.76
CA ALA A 34 13.98 -8.05 -10.04
C ALA A 34 15.26 -7.49 -10.70
N ARG A 35 15.83 -6.40 -10.17
CA ARG A 35 17.12 -5.85 -10.60
C ARG A 35 18.30 -6.52 -9.90
N LYS A 36 18.07 -7.19 -8.76
CA LYS A 36 19.10 -7.77 -7.89
C LYS A 36 18.97 -9.29 -7.75
N THR A 37 17.73 -9.79 -7.73
CA THR A 37 17.42 -11.20 -7.48
C THR A 37 17.11 -11.92 -8.79
N PRO A 38 17.67 -13.12 -9.04
CA PRO A 38 17.35 -13.92 -10.21
C PRO A 38 15.86 -14.25 -10.32
N LYS A 39 15.31 -14.18 -11.56
CA LYS A 39 13.90 -14.50 -11.83
C LYS A 39 13.53 -15.94 -11.45
N ALA A 40 14.49 -16.87 -11.42
CA ALA A 40 14.25 -18.26 -11.05
C ALA A 40 13.74 -18.43 -9.60
N GLU A 41 14.14 -17.54 -8.69
CA GLU A 41 13.76 -17.56 -7.27
C GLU A 41 12.38 -16.95 -7.03
N PHE A 42 11.80 -16.29 -8.03
CA PHE A 42 10.59 -15.48 -7.87
C PHE A 42 9.36 -16.29 -7.43
N TYR A 43 9.15 -17.47 -8.02
CA TYR A 43 7.98 -18.29 -7.70
C TYR A 43 8.08 -18.93 -6.32
N GLU A 44 9.27 -19.33 -5.90
CA GLU A 44 9.52 -19.81 -4.54
C GLU A 44 9.27 -18.69 -3.53
N TRP A 45 9.80 -17.49 -3.78
CA TRP A 45 9.55 -16.31 -2.94
C TRP A 45 8.05 -15.99 -2.80
N LEU A 46 7.28 -16.06 -3.88
CA LEU A 46 5.82 -15.85 -3.84
C LEU A 46 5.09 -16.87 -2.96
N GLU A 47 5.59 -18.11 -2.95
CA GLU A 47 5.02 -19.19 -2.15
C GLU A 47 5.37 -19.05 -0.67
N THR A 48 6.58 -18.59 -0.36
CA THR A 48 7.02 -18.28 1.02
C THR A 48 6.28 -17.08 1.60
N TYR A 49 6.10 -16.01 0.81
CA TYR A 49 5.56 -14.73 1.30
C TYR A 49 4.17 -14.43 0.75
N ARG A 50 3.25 -15.39 0.91
CA ARG A 50 1.84 -15.20 0.55
C ARG A 50 1.19 -14.13 1.44
N PRO A 51 0.61 -13.06 0.87
CA PRO A 51 0.04 -11.96 1.66
C PRO A 51 -1.02 -12.40 2.66
N SER A 52 -1.81 -13.43 2.35
CA SER A 52 -2.82 -13.97 3.26
C SER A 52 -2.23 -14.62 4.52
N ARG A 53 -0.94 -14.97 4.52
CA ARG A 53 -0.26 -15.70 5.60
C ARG A 53 0.79 -14.89 6.34
N VAL A 54 1.37 -13.86 5.70
CA VAL A 54 2.36 -13.00 6.35
C VAL A 54 1.67 -12.12 7.39
N PRO A 55 1.95 -12.24 8.69
CA PRO A 55 1.30 -11.43 9.71
C PRO A 55 1.88 -10.01 9.76
N ARG A 56 1.02 -9.00 9.95
CA ARG A 56 1.42 -7.58 10.07
C ARG A 56 2.41 -7.35 11.22
N PHE A 57 2.18 -7.99 12.36
CA PHE A 57 2.94 -7.76 13.59
C PHE A 57 4.00 -8.82 13.88
N GLY A 58 4.17 -9.79 12.96
CA GLY A 58 5.02 -10.95 13.22
C GLY A 58 4.39 -11.93 14.20
N ASP A 59 5.16 -12.96 14.52
CA ASP A 59 4.91 -13.92 15.57
C ASP A 59 6.15 -13.96 16.48
N PRO A 60 6.05 -13.47 17.74
CA PRO A 60 7.14 -13.51 18.70
C PRO A 60 7.65 -14.93 19.00
N GLU A 61 6.80 -15.95 18.92
CA GLU A 61 7.18 -17.34 19.20
C GLU A 61 8.04 -17.93 18.06
N GLU A 62 7.78 -17.51 16.82
CA GLU A 62 8.58 -17.88 15.65
C GLU A 62 9.76 -16.93 15.40
N GLY A 63 9.93 -15.91 16.24
CA GLY A 63 10.99 -14.90 16.11
C GLY A 63 10.82 -13.98 14.90
N SER A 64 9.62 -13.89 14.32
CA SER A 64 9.34 -13.05 13.17
C SER A 64 8.88 -11.65 13.63
N GLY A 65 9.49 -10.61 13.07
CA GLY A 65 9.18 -9.22 13.37
C GLY A 65 7.99 -8.67 12.57
N PRO A 66 7.56 -7.42 12.85
CA PRO A 66 6.51 -6.77 12.10
C PRO A 66 6.91 -6.55 10.63
N VAL A 67 5.94 -6.65 9.74
CA VAL A 67 6.11 -6.42 8.30
C VAL A 67 5.23 -5.25 7.91
N GLY A 68 5.82 -4.21 7.33
CA GLY A 68 5.07 -3.06 6.82
C GLY A 68 4.33 -3.39 5.52
N TRP A 69 5.10 -3.84 4.54
CA TRP A 69 4.63 -4.14 3.18
C TRP A 69 5.34 -5.35 2.59
N ILE A 70 4.66 -6.04 1.69
CA ILE A 70 5.27 -7.00 0.75
C ILE A 70 5.32 -6.32 -0.60
N ALA A 71 6.50 -6.19 -1.21
CA ALA A 71 6.71 -5.40 -2.41
C ALA A 71 7.53 -6.14 -3.47
N VAL A 72 7.23 -5.83 -4.74
CA VAL A 72 8.03 -6.28 -5.88
C VAL A 72 8.45 -5.08 -6.70
N TYR A 73 9.74 -4.99 -7.00
CA TYR A 73 10.32 -3.96 -7.86
C TYR A 73 10.66 -4.57 -9.22
N GLY A 74 10.13 -3.96 -10.28
CA GLY A 74 10.37 -4.37 -11.64
C GLY A 74 11.75 -3.93 -12.14
N PRO A 75 12.22 -4.49 -13.27
CA PRO A 75 13.53 -4.16 -13.83
C PRO A 75 13.66 -2.67 -14.21
N GLY A 76 12.56 -2.04 -14.63
CA GLY A 76 12.50 -0.61 -14.98
C GLY A 76 12.27 0.34 -13.80
N TYR A 77 12.15 -0.17 -12.57
CA TYR A 77 11.86 0.68 -11.42
C TYR A 77 13.03 1.62 -11.12
N SER A 78 12.78 2.92 -11.20
CA SER A 78 13.64 3.98 -10.66
C SER A 78 12.89 4.74 -9.56
N PRO A 79 13.45 4.88 -8.35
CA PRO A 79 12.83 5.70 -7.33
C PRO A 79 12.85 7.16 -7.78
N GLN A 80 11.69 7.69 -8.18
CA GLN A 80 11.53 9.13 -8.38
C GLN A 80 11.39 9.79 -7.02
N VAL A 81 12.49 10.33 -6.52
CA VAL A 81 12.51 11.17 -5.31
C VAL A 81 12.49 12.62 -5.76
N LYS A 82 11.31 13.12 -6.18
CA LYS A 82 11.10 14.57 -6.23
C LYS A 82 10.66 15.00 -4.83
N SER A 83 11.41 15.92 -4.24
CA SER A 83 11.05 16.51 -2.95
C SER A 83 9.68 17.17 -3.08
N ALA A 84 8.69 16.67 -2.36
CA ALA A 84 7.33 17.23 -2.38
C ALA A 84 7.19 18.46 -1.47
N LYS A 85 8.30 19.00 -0.94
CA LYS A 85 8.28 20.13 0.00
C LYS A 85 7.62 21.36 -0.62
N ASP A 86 7.99 21.71 -1.84
CA ASP A 86 7.45 22.91 -2.50
C ASP A 86 5.95 22.77 -2.80
N LEU A 87 5.50 21.55 -3.09
CA LEU A 87 4.07 21.21 -3.23
C LEU A 87 3.34 21.37 -1.90
N GLN A 88 3.93 20.90 -0.80
CA GLN A 88 3.35 21.03 0.54
C GLN A 88 3.22 22.51 0.95
N ASP A 89 4.28 23.31 0.77
CA ASP A 89 4.25 24.75 1.06
C ASP A 89 3.18 25.47 0.22
N ALA A 90 3.01 25.09 -1.05
CA ALA A 90 1.99 25.64 -1.93
C ALA A 90 0.58 25.24 -1.52
N TRP A 91 0.40 23.99 -1.07
CA TRP A 91 -0.86 23.49 -0.54
C TRP A 91 -1.27 24.23 0.75
N GLU A 92 -0.34 24.48 1.66
CA GLU A 92 -0.59 25.26 2.88
C GLU A 92 -1.00 26.71 2.56
N LYS A 93 -0.32 27.35 1.61
CA LYS A 93 -0.69 28.70 1.14
C LYS A 93 -2.09 28.72 0.53
N LEU A 94 -2.43 27.74 -0.31
CA LEU A 94 -3.75 27.61 -0.91
C LEU A 94 -4.84 27.52 0.16
N GLN A 95 -4.65 26.68 1.17
CA GLN A 95 -5.60 26.55 2.28
C GLN A 95 -5.75 27.86 3.07
N ALA A 96 -4.65 28.58 3.31
CA ALA A 96 -4.68 29.86 4.01
C ALA A 96 -5.47 30.95 3.26
N THR A 97 -5.61 30.84 1.93
CA THR A 97 -6.41 31.80 1.15
C THR A 97 -7.93 31.64 1.32
N GLY A 98 -8.40 30.53 1.91
CA GLY A 98 -9.83 30.23 2.05
C GLY A 98 -10.54 29.88 0.73
N HIS A 99 -9.81 29.70 -0.37
CA HIS A 99 -10.39 29.23 -1.63
C HIS A 99 -10.97 27.82 -1.48
N LYS A 100 -12.09 27.57 -2.16
CA LYS A 100 -12.69 26.24 -2.21
C LYS A 100 -11.77 25.29 -2.97
N VAL A 101 -11.29 24.25 -2.29
CA VAL A 101 -10.53 23.17 -2.92
C VAL A 101 -11.47 22.31 -3.75
N ASN A 102 -11.12 22.08 -5.02
CA ASN A 102 -11.78 21.15 -5.93
C ASN A 102 -10.76 20.34 -6.73
N TYR A 103 -11.24 19.45 -7.60
CA TYR A 103 -10.38 18.58 -8.41
C TYR A 103 -9.45 19.37 -9.34
N GLU A 104 -9.96 20.42 -9.97
CA GLU A 104 -9.22 21.24 -10.93
C GLU A 104 -8.01 21.91 -10.27
N VAL A 105 -8.20 22.48 -9.09
CA VAL A 105 -7.14 23.12 -8.31
C VAL A 105 -6.07 22.10 -7.89
N VAL A 106 -6.47 20.91 -7.41
CA VAL A 106 -5.53 19.84 -7.04
C VAL A 106 -4.75 19.35 -8.26
N ARG A 107 -5.41 19.21 -9.42
CA ARG A 107 -4.79 18.82 -10.68
C ARG A 107 -3.76 19.86 -11.16
N GLU A 108 -4.12 21.15 -11.13
CA GLU A 108 -3.20 22.23 -11.50
C GLU A 108 -1.98 22.27 -10.58
N LEU A 109 -2.20 22.09 -9.27
CA LEU A 109 -1.11 22.03 -8.31
C LEU A 109 -0.16 20.85 -8.58
N ALA A 110 -0.71 19.66 -8.83
CA ALA A 110 0.09 18.49 -9.20
C ALA A 110 0.91 18.70 -10.49
N LEU A 111 0.34 19.36 -11.50
CA LEU A 111 1.04 19.69 -12.75
C LEU A 111 2.15 20.72 -12.53
N ASN A 112 1.89 21.77 -11.74
CA ASN A 112 2.84 22.84 -11.48
C ASN A 112 4.09 22.37 -10.73
N TYR A 113 3.95 21.35 -9.89
CA TYR A 113 5.06 20.75 -9.12
C TYR A 113 5.55 19.41 -9.68
N ASP A 114 5.05 19.00 -10.86
CA ASP A 114 5.42 17.74 -11.53
C ASP A 114 5.27 16.49 -10.63
N VAL A 115 4.22 16.48 -9.80
CA VAL A 115 3.80 15.37 -8.94
C VAL A 115 2.61 14.67 -9.58
N THR A 116 2.88 14.03 -10.72
CA THR A 116 1.85 13.49 -11.63
C THR A 116 1.68 11.97 -11.53
N SER A 117 2.51 11.30 -10.71
CA SER A 117 2.41 9.85 -10.54
C SER A 117 1.21 9.46 -9.68
N GLY A 118 0.50 8.41 -10.07
CA GLY A 118 -0.63 7.84 -9.32
C GLY A 118 -0.35 6.42 -8.83
N LYS A 119 -1.30 5.90 -8.07
CA LYS A 119 -1.37 4.48 -7.72
C LYS A 119 -2.76 3.92 -7.95
N TRP A 120 -2.85 2.70 -8.46
CA TRP A 120 -4.08 1.94 -8.50
C TRP A 120 -4.25 1.21 -7.17
N LEU A 121 -5.45 1.25 -6.59
CA LEU A 121 -5.79 0.61 -5.33
C LEU A 121 -6.87 -0.43 -5.54
N MET A 122 -6.69 -1.61 -4.96
CA MET A 122 -7.68 -2.68 -4.94
C MET A 122 -7.80 -3.25 -3.53
N HIS A 123 -9.03 -3.56 -3.13
CA HIS A 123 -9.33 -4.25 -1.88
C HIS A 123 -9.82 -5.66 -2.21
N LEU A 124 -9.17 -6.65 -1.62
CA LEU A 124 -9.51 -8.06 -1.84
C LEU A 124 -9.70 -8.75 -0.50
N ASP A 125 -10.68 -9.65 -0.44
CA ASP A 125 -10.88 -10.52 0.71
C ASP A 125 -9.60 -11.31 1.01
N THR A 126 -9.24 -11.41 2.29
CA THR A 126 -8.13 -12.25 2.75
C THR A 126 -8.32 -13.70 2.30
N GLY A 127 -7.22 -14.35 1.95
CA GLY A 127 -7.18 -15.77 1.56
C GLY A 127 -6.75 -15.95 0.11
N PHE A 128 -7.34 -16.93 -0.58
CA PHE A 128 -6.85 -17.32 -1.91
C PHE A 128 -7.01 -16.23 -2.98
N LYS A 129 -8.00 -15.33 -2.86
CA LYS A 129 -8.28 -14.29 -3.86
C LYS A 129 -7.15 -13.27 -3.94
N VAL A 130 -6.71 -12.75 -2.79
CA VAL A 130 -5.59 -11.81 -2.71
C VAL A 130 -4.27 -12.47 -3.09
N ASP A 131 -4.02 -13.72 -2.69
CA ASP A 131 -2.80 -14.43 -3.09
C ASP A 131 -2.74 -14.63 -4.60
N HIS A 132 -3.86 -15.02 -5.22
CA HIS A 132 -3.94 -15.21 -6.67
C HIS A 132 -3.76 -13.89 -7.44
N ALA A 133 -4.43 -12.82 -7.00
CA ALA A 133 -4.28 -11.51 -7.61
C ALA A 133 -2.85 -10.97 -7.44
N TRP A 134 -2.27 -11.13 -6.25
CA TRP A 134 -0.90 -10.74 -5.95
C TRP A 134 0.10 -11.46 -6.85
N ARG A 135 -0.02 -12.78 -7.01
CA ARG A 135 0.81 -13.56 -7.94
C ARG A 135 0.75 -12.99 -9.36
N GLY A 136 -0.44 -12.67 -9.87
CA GLY A 136 -0.60 -12.10 -11.21
C GLY A 136 0.07 -10.72 -11.34
N VAL A 137 -0.18 -9.82 -10.37
CA VAL A 137 0.39 -8.47 -10.38
C VAL A 137 1.91 -8.49 -10.20
N ALA A 138 2.42 -9.26 -9.25
CA ALA A 138 3.86 -9.42 -9.02
C ALA A 138 4.56 -9.98 -10.26
N THR A 139 3.95 -10.96 -10.95
CA THR A 139 4.47 -11.50 -12.21
C THR A 139 4.55 -10.41 -13.28
N ALA A 140 3.51 -9.59 -13.43
CA ALA A 140 3.51 -8.47 -14.37
C ALA A 140 4.62 -7.44 -14.06
N VAL A 141 4.94 -7.22 -12.78
CA VAL A 141 6.07 -6.36 -12.38
C VAL A 141 7.41 -6.96 -12.79
N VAL A 142 7.66 -8.24 -12.49
CA VAL A 142 8.93 -8.92 -12.85
C VAL A 142 9.11 -9.01 -14.36
N GLU A 143 8.02 -9.11 -15.12
CA GLU A 143 8.03 -9.06 -16.59
C GLU A 143 8.19 -7.64 -17.17
N GLY A 144 8.29 -6.61 -16.33
CA GLY A 144 8.47 -5.23 -16.76
C GLY A 144 7.21 -4.58 -17.34
N ARG A 145 6.04 -5.19 -17.16
CA ARG A 145 4.74 -4.59 -17.55
C ARG A 145 4.24 -3.56 -16.55
N LEU A 146 4.74 -3.63 -15.31
CA LEU A 146 4.49 -2.69 -14.23
C LEU A 146 5.82 -2.33 -13.54
N ASN A 147 5.90 -1.13 -12.96
CA ASN A 147 7.12 -0.66 -12.32
C ASN A 147 7.28 -1.21 -10.90
N ILE A 148 6.24 -1.12 -10.07
CA ILE A 148 6.25 -1.52 -8.67
C ILE A 148 4.84 -1.91 -8.23
N ALA A 149 4.76 -2.94 -7.40
CA ALA A 149 3.55 -3.31 -6.69
C ALA A 149 3.84 -3.55 -5.21
N LYS A 150 2.84 -3.28 -4.36
CA LYS A 150 2.88 -3.52 -2.92
C LYS A 150 1.56 -4.09 -2.45
N VAL A 151 1.60 -5.02 -1.50
CA VAL A 151 0.42 -5.57 -0.86
C VAL A 151 0.58 -5.54 0.65
N SER A 152 -0.49 -5.20 1.36
CA SER A 152 -0.51 -5.21 2.82
C SER A 152 -0.45 -6.65 3.35
N PRO A 153 0.30 -6.93 4.41
CA PRO A 153 0.27 -8.23 5.09
C PRO A 153 -1.08 -8.50 5.77
N HIS A 154 -1.28 -9.71 6.28
CA HIS A 154 -2.49 -10.14 6.95
C HIS A 154 -2.59 -9.51 8.35
N HIS A 155 -3.78 -9.03 8.69
CA HIS A 155 -4.07 -8.43 9.98
C HIS A 155 -5.14 -9.27 10.70
N PRO A 156 -4.76 -10.12 11.67
CA PRO A 156 -5.64 -11.12 12.25
C PRO A 156 -6.82 -10.52 13.03
N GLU A 157 -6.68 -9.33 13.61
CA GLU A 157 -7.72 -8.71 14.45
C GLU A 157 -8.87 -8.03 13.67
N LYS A 158 -8.84 -8.08 12.32
CA LYS A 158 -9.87 -7.47 11.45
C LYS A 158 -10.78 -8.54 10.80
N GLU A 159 -11.21 -9.55 11.54
CA GLU A 159 -11.99 -10.69 10.98
C GLU A 159 -13.34 -10.32 10.35
N SER A 160 -13.98 -9.21 10.73
CA SER A 160 -15.28 -8.80 10.17
C SER A 160 -15.18 -8.04 8.83
N SER A 161 -13.96 -7.66 8.40
CA SER A 161 -13.69 -7.04 7.10
C SER A 161 -12.18 -7.13 6.79
N SER A 162 -11.64 -8.34 6.69
CA SER A 162 -10.22 -8.58 6.43
C SER A 162 -9.88 -8.34 4.95
N SER A 163 -10.04 -7.10 4.50
CA SER A 163 -9.63 -6.67 3.16
C SER A 163 -8.15 -6.28 3.15
N GLN A 164 -7.38 -6.90 2.27
CA GLN A 164 -5.99 -6.52 2.01
C GLN A 164 -5.92 -5.55 0.84
N HIS A 165 -4.97 -4.61 0.93
CA HIS A 165 -4.81 -3.51 -0.03
C HIS A 165 -3.68 -3.85 -0.98
N LEU A 166 -3.97 -3.89 -2.27
CA LEU A 166 -3.00 -4.04 -3.35
C LEU A 166 -2.82 -2.69 -4.06
N CYS A 167 -1.58 -2.21 -4.07
CA CYS A 167 -1.19 -0.97 -4.71
C CYS A 167 -0.27 -1.26 -5.90
N THR A 168 -0.52 -0.65 -7.05
CA THR A 168 0.45 -0.62 -8.16
C THR A 168 0.74 0.82 -8.56
N ARG A 169 2.00 1.14 -8.89
CA ARG A 169 2.40 2.46 -9.39
C ARG A 169 2.62 2.39 -10.89
N SER A 170 2.03 3.34 -11.62
CA SER A 170 2.35 3.61 -13.02
C SER A 170 3.52 4.58 -13.11
#